data_AF-A0A4Y2USS3-F1
#
_entry.id   AF-A0A4Y2USS3-F1
#
_cell.length_a   1.000
_cell.length_b   1.000
_cell.length_c   1.000
_cell.angle_alpha   90.00
_cell.angle_beta   90.00
_cell.angle_gamma   90.00
#
_symmetry.space_group_name_H-M   'P 1'
#
loop_
_entity.id
_entity.type
_entity.pdbx_description
1 polymer ?
#
loop_
_entity_poly.entity_id
_entity_poly.type
_entity_poly.pdbx_seq_one_letter_code
_entity_poly.pdbx_strand_id
1 'polypeptide(L)'
;MPKRKRGITGDAASRRKAIRKRERRVVETDEERSRRLSTMAQRGQDRRAKETEEQRNSQLSGMAERGQERRVEETEEQRNSRLSDKAQRGQQRRAEETEEQRNRRLAVMGQRSQQRRAVETEEQRKENTFWGERNVYLSDNICKKNESEAGI
;
A
#
# COMPACT_ATOMS: atom_id res chain seq x y z
N MET A 1 -21.95 -43.70 -15.12
CA MET A 1 -22.71 -42.44 -15.25
C MET A 1 -21.91 -41.44 -16.07
N PRO A 2 -22.37 -40.94 -17.23
CA PRO A 2 -21.57 -40.05 -18.06
C PRO A 2 -21.62 -38.60 -17.52
N LYS A 3 -20.45 -37.99 -17.32
CA LYS A 3 -20.34 -36.60 -16.86
C LYS A 3 -20.82 -35.64 -17.94
N ARG A 4 -21.81 -34.80 -17.61
CA ARG A 4 -22.31 -33.73 -18.49
C ARG A 4 -21.19 -32.71 -18.71
N LYS A 5 -20.60 -32.67 -19.91
CA LYS A 5 -19.71 -31.59 -20.33
C LYS A 5 -20.54 -30.29 -20.33
N ARG A 6 -20.25 -29.35 -19.42
CA ARG A 6 -20.81 -27.98 -19.51
C ARG A 6 -20.27 -27.38 -20.81
N GLY A 7 -21.16 -27.19 -21.77
CA GLY A 7 -20.82 -26.65 -23.09
C GLY A 7 -20.15 -25.28 -22.99
N ILE A 8 -19.13 -25.10 -23.82
CA ILE A 8 -18.40 -23.84 -24.07
C ILE A 8 -19.27 -22.88 -24.93
N THR A 9 -20.58 -23.09 -24.98
CA THR A 9 -21.55 -22.21 -25.63
C THR A 9 -21.95 -21.09 -24.68
N GLY A 10 -20.98 -20.22 -24.35
CA GLY A 10 -21.29 -18.93 -23.74
C GLY A 10 -22.21 -18.16 -24.69
N ASP A 11 -23.46 -17.99 -24.30
CA ASP A 11 -24.57 -17.40 -25.05
C ASP A 11 -24.13 -16.32 -26.05
N ALA A 12 -24.34 -16.59 -27.35
CA ALA A 12 -23.98 -15.69 -28.43
C ALA A 12 -24.63 -14.30 -28.27
N ALA A 13 -25.81 -14.22 -27.67
CA ALA A 13 -26.49 -12.96 -27.38
C ALA A 13 -25.75 -12.15 -26.30
N SER A 14 -25.29 -12.80 -25.23
CA SER A 14 -24.45 -12.19 -24.19
C SER A 14 -23.14 -11.62 -24.74
N ARG A 15 -22.48 -12.34 -25.66
CA ARG A 15 -21.26 -11.84 -26.35
C ARG A 15 -21.56 -10.61 -27.20
N ARG A 16 -22.61 -10.66 -28.03
CA ARG A 16 -23.06 -9.51 -28.85
C ARG A 16 -23.40 -8.29 -27.98
N LYS A 17 -24.04 -8.49 -26.83
CA LYS A 17 -24.37 -7.43 -25.87
C LYS A 17 -23.13 -6.81 -25.23
N ALA A 18 -22.11 -7.61 -24.92
CA ALA A 18 -20.84 -7.10 -24.38
C ALA A 18 -20.09 -6.25 -25.41
N ILE A 19 -20.05 -6.69 -26.67
CA ILE A 19 -19.44 -5.95 -27.78
C ILE A 19 -20.12 -4.59 -27.98
N ARG A 20 -21.46 -4.56 -28.10
CA ARG A 20 -22.22 -3.30 -28.25
C ARG A 20 -22.00 -2.33 -27.08
N LYS A 21 -21.89 -2.86 -25.85
CA LYS A 21 -21.57 -2.04 -24.67
C LYS A 21 -20.15 -1.45 -24.74
N ARG A 22 -19.18 -2.19 -25.28
CA ARG A 22 -17.81 -1.72 -25.46
C ARG A 22 -17.74 -0.65 -26.56
N GLU A 23 -18.37 -0.89 -27.70
CA GLU A 23 -18.43 0.06 -28.82
C GLU A 23 -19.04 1.39 -28.38
N ARG A 24 -20.15 1.36 -27.63
CA ARG A 24 -20.75 2.57 -27.06
C ARG A 24 -19.75 3.34 -26.18
N ARG A 25 -18.94 2.66 -25.38
CA ARG A 25 -17.93 3.31 -24.52
C ARG A 25 -16.74 3.86 -25.28
N VAL A 26 -16.44 3.35 -26.47
CA VAL A 26 -15.33 3.83 -27.31
C VAL A 26 -15.68 5.15 -27.98
N VAL A 27 -16.96 5.34 -28.34
CA VAL A 27 -17.45 6.56 -28.98
C VAL A 27 -18.02 7.59 -27.99
N GLU A 28 -18.06 7.28 -26.70
CA GLU A 28 -18.51 8.20 -25.64
C GLU A 28 -17.67 9.49 -25.65
N THR A 29 -18.32 10.64 -25.56
CA THR A 29 -17.62 11.91 -25.29
C THR A 29 -17.11 11.94 -23.85
N ASP A 30 -16.16 12.82 -23.54
CA ASP A 30 -15.63 12.95 -22.18
C ASP A 30 -16.72 13.34 -21.16
N GLU A 31 -17.69 14.15 -21.56
CA GLU A 31 -18.82 14.51 -20.72
C GLU A 31 -19.74 13.32 -20.44
N GLU A 32 -20.06 12.52 -21.46
CA GLU A 32 -20.89 11.32 -21.33
C GLU A 32 -20.19 10.27 -20.47
N ARG A 33 -18.89 10.07 -20.69
CA ARG A 33 -18.02 9.20 -19.88
C ARG A 33 -18.02 9.67 -18.42
N SER A 34 -17.85 10.97 -18.19
CA SER A 34 -17.84 11.57 -16.85
C SER A 34 -19.17 11.39 -16.14
N ARG A 35 -20.30 11.68 -16.81
CA ARG A 35 -21.66 11.44 -16.28
C ARG A 35 -21.89 9.97 -15.91
N ARG A 36 -21.46 9.04 -16.77
CA ARG A 36 -21.58 7.59 -16.52
C ARG A 36 -20.73 7.16 -15.32
N LEU A 37 -19.47 7.60 -15.24
CA LEU A 37 -18.58 7.26 -14.12
C LEU A 37 -19.08 7.86 -12.80
N SER A 38 -19.57 9.10 -12.82
CA SER A 38 -20.20 9.75 -11.66
C SER A 38 -21.40 8.95 -11.14
N THR A 39 -22.31 8.55 -12.04
CA THR A 39 -23.47 7.72 -11.68
C THR A 39 -23.05 6.37 -11.08
N MET A 40 -21.99 5.75 -11.61
CA MET A 40 -21.46 4.50 -11.06
C MET A 40 -20.79 4.68 -9.70
N ALA A 41 -20.09 5.79 -9.49
CA ALA A 41 -19.47 6.15 -8.22
C ALA A 41 -20.53 6.39 -7.15
N GLN A 42 -21.57 7.15 -7.44
CA GLN A 42 -22.70 7.41 -6.54
C GLN A 42 -23.37 6.10 -6.11
N ARG A 43 -23.76 5.25 -7.06
CA ARG A 43 -24.32 3.92 -6.75
C ARG A 43 -23.38 3.02 -5.95
N GLY A 44 -22.06 3.23 -6.07
CA GLY A 44 -21.07 2.54 -5.26
C GLY A 44 -21.04 3.05 -3.82
N GLN A 45 -21.15 4.37 -3.63
CA GLN A 45 -21.26 5.00 -2.31
C GLN A 45 -22.57 4.60 -1.61
N ASP A 46 -23.70 4.64 -2.31
CA ASP A 46 -25.01 4.28 -1.76
C ASP A 46 -25.06 2.81 -1.29
N ARG A 47 -24.36 1.91 -2.01
CA ARG A 47 -24.22 0.51 -1.60
C ARG A 47 -23.37 0.39 -0.34
N ARG A 48 -22.21 1.05 -0.30
CA ARG A 48 -21.32 1.06 0.87
C ARG A 48 -21.97 1.66 2.11
N ALA A 49 -22.80 2.69 1.95
CA ALA A 49 -23.52 3.32 3.06
C ALA A 49 -24.57 2.39 3.70
N LYS A 50 -25.03 1.37 2.96
CA LYS A 50 -26.04 0.40 3.41
C LYS A 50 -25.44 -0.96 3.79
N GLU A 51 -24.12 -1.12 3.70
CA GLU A 51 -23.43 -2.37 4.06
C GLU A 51 -23.50 -2.61 5.57
N THR A 52 -23.71 -3.86 5.97
CA THR A 52 -23.54 -4.28 7.37
C THR A 52 -22.05 -4.38 7.72
N GLU A 53 -21.73 -4.35 9.02
CA GLU A 53 -20.37 -4.59 9.53
C GLU A 53 -19.76 -5.89 8.97
N GLU A 54 -20.52 -6.98 8.94
CA GLU A 54 -20.06 -8.27 8.41
C GLU A 54 -19.74 -8.21 6.91
N GLN A 55 -20.62 -7.59 6.12
CA GLN A 55 -20.42 -7.41 4.68
C GLN A 55 -19.18 -6.54 4.42
N ARG A 56 -19.02 -5.46 5.19
CA ARG A 56 -17.87 -4.57 5.10
C ARG A 56 -16.58 -5.31 5.45
N ASN A 57 -16.57 -6.09 6.53
CA ASN A 57 -15.41 -6.86 6.96
C ASN A 57 -15.04 -7.95 5.94
N SER A 58 -16.03 -8.66 5.40
CA SER A 58 -15.81 -9.63 4.31
C SER A 58 -15.24 -8.96 3.05
N GLN A 59 -15.77 -7.81 2.65
CA GLN A 59 -15.25 -7.04 1.51
C GLN A 59 -13.81 -6.57 1.73
N LEU A 60 -13.51 -6.01 2.91
CA LEU A 60 -12.16 -5.54 3.26
C LEU A 60 -11.17 -6.71 3.31
N SER A 61 -11.58 -7.86 3.86
CA SER A 61 -10.77 -9.09 3.86
C SER A 61 -10.45 -9.54 2.43
N GLY A 62 -11.45 -9.63 1.54
CA GLY A 62 -11.21 -10.00 0.14
C GLY A 62 -10.43 -8.97 -0.67
N MET A 63 -10.39 -7.69 -0.26
CA MET A 63 -9.48 -6.69 -0.84
C MET A 63 -8.05 -6.84 -0.31
N ALA A 64 -7.89 -7.18 0.97
CA ALA A 64 -6.59 -7.43 1.58
C ALA A 64 -5.93 -8.67 0.99
N GLU A 65 -6.67 -9.77 0.84
CA GLU A 65 -6.21 -11.03 0.24
C GLU A 65 -5.70 -10.82 -1.19
N ARG A 66 -6.52 -10.26 -2.08
CA ARG A 66 -6.10 -9.88 -3.44
C ARG A 66 -4.95 -8.87 -3.47
N GLY A 67 -4.81 -8.08 -2.41
CA GLY A 67 -3.66 -7.19 -2.23
C GLY A 67 -2.38 -7.94 -1.92
N GLN A 68 -2.45 -9.04 -1.16
CA GLN A 68 -1.32 -9.90 -0.86
C GLN A 68 -0.95 -10.76 -2.06
N GLU A 69 -1.92 -11.38 -2.73
CA GLU A 69 -1.68 -12.17 -3.95
C GLU A 69 -0.89 -11.36 -4.99
N ARG A 70 -1.32 -10.12 -5.28
CA ARG A 70 -0.59 -9.22 -6.18
C ARG A 70 0.83 -8.92 -5.73
N ARG A 71 1.11 -8.85 -4.43
CA ARG A 71 2.47 -8.61 -3.90
C ARG A 71 3.35 -9.86 -3.97
N VAL A 72 2.77 -11.05 -3.94
CA VAL A 72 3.49 -12.31 -4.12
C VAL A 72 3.89 -12.47 -5.59
N GLU A 73 3.04 -12.01 -6.52
CA GLU A 73 3.29 -12.04 -7.97
C GLU A 73 4.15 -10.88 -8.49
N GLU A 74 4.51 -9.89 -7.65
CA GLU A 74 5.31 -8.74 -8.04
C GLU A 74 6.74 -9.15 -8.45
N THR A 75 7.21 -8.59 -9.57
CA THR A 75 8.65 -8.67 -9.91
C THR A 75 9.47 -7.76 -9.00
N GLU A 76 10.79 -7.98 -8.92
CA GLU A 76 11.68 -7.14 -8.11
C GLU A 76 11.63 -5.66 -8.53
N GLU A 77 11.55 -5.38 -9.83
CA GLU A 77 11.40 -4.02 -10.35
C GLU A 77 10.09 -3.37 -9.91
N GLN A 78 8.97 -4.10 -10.01
CA GLN A 78 7.66 -3.62 -9.55
C GLN A 78 7.65 -3.36 -8.04
N ARG A 79 8.27 -4.26 -7.27
CA ARG A 79 8.42 -4.12 -5.82
C ARG A 79 9.26 -2.88 -5.47
N ASN A 80 10.40 -2.69 -6.14
CA ASN A 80 11.29 -1.56 -5.91
C ASN A 80 10.61 -0.23 -6.27
N SER A 81 9.92 -0.18 -7.41
CA SER A 81 9.12 0.98 -7.82
C SER A 81 8.03 1.29 -6.79
N ARG A 82 7.24 0.29 -6.37
CA ARG A 82 6.19 0.46 -5.33
C ARG A 82 6.76 0.96 -4.00
N LEU A 83 7.92 0.44 -3.58
CA LEU A 83 8.58 0.88 -2.34
C LEU A 83 9.11 2.31 -2.46
N SER A 84 9.69 2.66 -3.60
CA SER A 84 10.13 4.03 -3.91
C SER A 84 8.96 5.02 -3.84
N ASP A 85 7.86 4.72 -4.53
CA ASP A 85 6.64 5.55 -4.50
C ASP A 85 6.05 5.70 -3.10
N LYS A 86 6.14 4.65 -2.27
CA LYS A 86 5.68 4.69 -0.89
C LYS A 86 6.60 5.56 -0.03
N ALA A 87 7.92 5.49 -0.24
CA ALA A 87 8.90 6.31 0.44
C ALA A 87 8.72 7.79 0.06
N GLN A 88 8.63 8.11 -1.24
CA GLN A 88 8.41 9.46 -1.75
C GLN A 88 7.13 10.08 -1.19
N ARG A 89 5.98 9.38 -1.28
CA ARG A 89 4.72 9.85 -0.67
C ARG A 89 4.81 9.97 0.85
N GLY A 90 5.66 9.17 1.49
CA GLY A 90 5.94 9.28 2.92
C GLY A 90 6.68 10.57 3.25
N GLN A 91 7.69 10.92 2.45
CA GLN A 91 8.46 12.16 2.63
C GLN A 91 7.62 13.40 2.33
N GLN A 92 6.83 13.38 1.24
CA GLN A 92 5.93 14.49 0.92
C GLN A 92 4.95 14.77 2.06
N ARG A 93 4.31 13.72 2.61
CA ARG A 93 3.42 13.88 3.77
C ARG A 93 4.13 14.47 4.98
N ARG A 94 5.39 14.14 5.23
CA ARG A 94 6.18 14.72 6.33
C ARG A 94 6.60 16.18 6.06
N ALA A 95 6.84 16.53 4.80
CA ALA A 95 7.16 17.90 4.42
C ALA A 95 5.94 18.83 4.55
N GLU A 96 4.75 18.28 4.36
CA GLU A 96 3.46 18.98 4.50
C GLU A 96 2.87 18.88 5.93
N GLU A 97 3.56 18.23 6.88
CA GLU A 97 3.11 18.14 8.28
C GLU A 97 3.13 19.52 8.96
N THR A 98 2.05 19.86 9.66
CA THR A 98 2.07 20.95 10.63
C THR A 98 2.94 20.58 11.84
N GLU A 99 3.47 21.58 12.55
CA GLU A 99 4.31 21.34 13.73
C GLU A 99 3.57 20.54 14.82
N GLU A 100 2.26 20.76 15.00
CA GLU A 100 1.45 19.93 15.90
C GLU A 100 1.37 18.47 15.46
N GLN A 101 1.14 18.21 14.17
CA GLN A 101 1.10 16.84 13.64
C GLN A 101 2.45 16.15 13.77
N ARG A 102 3.54 16.88 13.51
CA ARG A 102 4.91 16.40 13.70
C ARG A 102 5.17 16.02 15.16
N ASN A 103 4.82 16.89 16.10
CA ASN A 103 5.00 16.64 17.53
C ASN A 103 4.17 15.46 18.02
N ARG A 104 2.91 15.32 17.58
CA ARG A 104 2.09 14.14 17.86
C ARG A 104 2.72 12.86 17.29
N ARG A 105 3.20 12.89 16.03
CA ARG A 105 3.87 11.74 15.41
C ARG A 105 5.12 11.33 16.18
N LEU A 106 5.98 12.29 16.56
CA LEU A 106 7.20 12.03 17.32
C LEU A 106 6.88 11.45 18.71
N ALA A 107 5.86 11.98 19.40
CA ALA A 107 5.41 11.45 20.67
C ALA A 107 4.95 9.98 20.55
N VAL A 108 4.13 9.66 19.55
CA VAL A 108 3.67 8.28 19.29
C VAL A 108 4.85 7.35 18.96
N MET A 109 5.83 7.80 18.15
CA MET A 109 7.02 7.01 17.86
C MET A 109 7.87 6.77 19.11
N GLY A 110 8.05 7.78 19.96
CA GLY A 110 8.77 7.69 21.23
C GLY A 110 8.12 6.68 22.18
N GLN A 111 6.80 6.77 22.37
CA GLN A 111 6.03 5.83 23.18
C GLN A 111 6.14 4.39 22.64
N ARG A 112 6.00 4.20 21.32
CA ARG A 112 6.14 2.87 20.71
C ARG A 112 7.56 2.31 20.87
N SER A 113 8.59 3.15 20.80
CA SER A 113 9.98 2.74 21.06
C SER A 113 10.18 2.31 22.51
N GLN A 114 9.60 3.03 23.47
CA GLN A 114 9.64 2.64 24.89
C GLN A 114 8.91 1.32 25.14
N GLN A 115 7.72 1.14 24.55
CA GLN A 115 6.97 -0.12 24.64
C GLN A 115 7.75 -1.30 24.06
N ARG A 116 8.43 -1.12 22.92
CA ARG A 116 9.31 -2.16 22.34
C ARG A 116 10.44 -2.52 23.29
N ARG A 117 11.14 -1.52 23.85
CA ARG A 117 12.22 -1.74 24.82
C ARG A 117 11.76 -2.43 26.10
N ALA A 118 10.52 -2.18 26.54
CA ALA A 118 9.98 -2.81 27.73
C ALA A 118 9.69 -4.31 27.58
N VAL A 119 9.51 -4.79 26.34
CA VAL A 119 9.25 -6.22 26.02
C VAL A 119 10.43 -6.92 25.34
N GLU A 120 11.57 -6.24 25.20
CA GLU A 120 12.78 -6.82 24.63
C GLU A 120 13.32 -7.93 25.54
N THR A 121 13.75 -9.03 24.93
CA THR A 121 14.46 -10.08 25.65
C THR A 121 15.88 -9.61 26.00
N GLU A 122 16.50 -10.26 26.99
CA GLU A 122 17.87 -9.93 27.39
C GLU A 122 18.89 -10.15 26.25
N GLU A 123 18.66 -11.15 25.38
CA GLU A 123 19.47 -11.38 24.19
C GLU A 123 19.31 -10.23 23.17
N GLN A 124 18.07 -9.81 22.88
CA GLN A 124 17.80 -8.68 21.99
C GLN A 124 18.42 -7.39 22.54
N ARG A 125 18.39 -7.18 23.86
CA ARG A 125 18.97 -6.01 24.52
C ARG A 125 20.50 -5.98 24.39
N LYS A 126 21.16 -7.13 24.56
CA LYS A 126 22.61 -7.26 24.37
C LYS A 126 23.00 -7.05 22.92
N GLU A 127 22.26 -7.63 21.98
CA GLU A 127 22.48 -7.44 20.54
C GLU A 127 22.28 -5.98 20.13
N ASN A 128 21.22 -5.32 20.60
CA ASN A 128 20.96 -3.91 20.34
C ASN A 128 22.07 -3.00 20.90
N THR A 129 22.58 -3.30 22.10
CA THR A 129 23.70 -2.58 22.69
C THR A 129 24.98 -2.76 21.86
N PHE A 130 25.28 -4.01 21.47
CA PHE A 130 26.45 -4.34 20.65
C PHE A 130 26.43 -3.62 19.29
N TRP A 131 25.31 -3.66 18.57
CA TRP A 131 25.17 -2.93 17.31
C TRP A 131 25.16 -1.41 17.51
N GLY A 132 24.68 -0.92 18.65
CA GLY A 132 24.77 0.49 19.03
C GLY A 132 26.23 0.94 19.15
N GLU A 133 27.02 0.25 19.96
CA GLU A 133 28.45 0.54 20.17
C GLU A 133 29.25 0.45 18.87
N ARG A 134 29.00 -0.58 18.06
CA ARG A 134 29.65 -0.74 16.75
C ARG A 134 29.31 0.41 15.79
N ASN A 135 28.07 0.87 15.78
CA ASN A 135 27.66 1.99 14.92
C ASN A 135 28.31 3.30 15.37
N VAL A 136 28.38 3.57 16.68
CA VAL A 136 29.07 4.76 17.21
C VAL A 136 30.54 4.74 16.80
N TYR A 137 31.22 3.61 17.00
CA TYR A 137 32.61 3.45 16.60
C TYR A 137 32.82 3.64 15.08
N LEU A 138 31.90 3.14 14.27
CA LEU A 138 31.95 3.31 12.81
C LEU A 138 31.73 4.77 12.41
N SER A 139 30.76 5.46 13.02
CA SER A 139 30.48 6.87 12.78
C SER A 139 31.64 7.77 13.17
N ASP A 140 32.27 7.53 14.34
CA ASP A 140 33.43 8.29 14.80
C ASP A 140 34.62 8.13 13.87
N ASN A 141 34.84 6.92 13.34
CA ASN A 141 35.90 6.67 12.35
C ASN A 141 35.62 7.33 11.01
N ILE A 142 34.36 7.33 10.54
CA ILE A 142 33.98 8.04 9.31
C ILE A 142 34.16 9.55 9.49
N CYS A 143 33.79 10.12 10.64
CA CYS A 143 33.96 11.54 10.93
C CYS A 143 35.44 11.95 10.91
N LYS A 144 36.30 11.20 11.61
CA LYS A 144 37.76 11.43 11.61
C LYS A 144 38.38 11.32 10.22
N LYS A 145 37.92 10.36 9.41
CA LYS A 145 38.40 10.19 8.03
C LYS A 145 38.01 11.37 7.15
N ASN A 146 36.75 11.81 7.20
CA ASN A 146 36.27 12.96 6.43
C ASN A 146 36.96 14.27 6.86
N GLU A 147 37.22 14.44 8.15
CA GLU A 147 38.00 15.58 8.67
C GLU A 147 39.45 15.57 8.18
N SER A 148 40.09 14.39 8.10
CA SER A 148 41.45 14.25 7.55
C SER A 148 41.53 14.46 6.03
N GLU A 149 40.46 14.13 5.29
CA GLU A 149 40.38 14.29 3.83
C GLU A 149 40.01 15.73 3.40
N ALA A 150 39.33 16.49 4.26
CA ALA A 150 38.96 17.89 4.01
C ALA A 150 40.06 18.92 4.38
N GLY A 151 41.17 18.45 4.95
CA GLY A 151 42.29 19.27 5.45
C GLY A 151 43.51 19.37 4.52
N ILE A 152 43.37 19.07 3.23
CA ILE A 152 44.38 19.28 2.17
C ILE A 152 43.75 20.16 1.08
#